data_AF-A0A2K6G6G6-F1
#
_entry.id   AF-A0A2K6G6G6-F1
#
_cell.length_a   1.000
_cell.length_b   1.000
_cell.length_c   1.000
_cell.angle_alpha   90.00
_cell.angle_beta   90.00
_cell.angle_gamma   90.00
#
_symmetry.space_group_name_H-M   'P 1'
#
loop_
_entity.id
_entity.type
_entity.pdbx_description
1 polymer ?
#
loop_
_entity_poly.entity_id
_entity_poly.type
_entity_poly.pdbx_seq_one_letter_code
_entity_poly.pdbx_strand_id
1 'polypeptide(L)'
;LGKNFSVEECLNRMASGWFYLSCLVLGSLGSMCILFTAYWMQFWCGGFAWDGSTHTFNWHPVLTVAGMVVFYGAGSLVYRLPQSWLGPKLPWKLLHAALHLMAFSLTVVGLVAVFKFHNHNHIANLYSLHSWLGITAVFLFACQWFLGFAIFLLPWASLWLRSLLKPIHVFFGASILSLSIASVISGINEKLFFTLKNATKPYSSLPSQAVFANCTGMLVVTFGLLVLYILLASSWKRPEPGILTDRQPLLHDGE
;
A
#
# COMPACT_ATOMS: atom_id res chain seq x y z
N LEU A 1 -30.13 -10.81 35.44
CA LEU A 1 -29.93 -10.15 34.12
C LEU A 1 -28.68 -9.25 34.01
N GLY A 2 -27.84 -9.10 35.04
CA GLY A 2 -26.68 -8.17 34.99
C GLY A 2 -25.28 -8.73 34.68
N LYS A 3 -25.10 -10.05 34.46
CA LYS A 3 -23.76 -10.65 34.29
C LYS A 3 -23.28 -10.78 32.83
N ASN A 4 -24.18 -10.88 31.85
CA ASN A 4 -23.78 -11.04 30.44
C ASN A 4 -23.30 -9.74 29.77
N PHE A 5 -23.81 -8.59 30.23
CA PHE A 5 -23.42 -7.28 29.70
C PHE A 5 -21.94 -6.94 29.97
N SER A 6 -21.40 -7.38 31.11
CA SER A 6 -20.01 -7.13 31.51
C SER A 6 -18.98 -7.92 30.68
N VAL A 7 -19.32 -9.16 30.27
CA VAL A 7 -18.41 -10.02 29.51
C VAL A 7 -18.36 -9.57 28.05
N GLU A 8 -19.49 -9.22 27.47
CA GLU A 8 -19.58 -8.71 26.09
C GLU A 8 -18.90 -7.34 25.93
N GLU A 9 -19.05 -6.45 26.91
CA GLU A 9 -18.34 -5.16 26.92
C GLU A 9 -16.82 -5.34 27.08
N CYS A 10 -16.39 -6.28 27.93
CA CYS A 10 -14.97 -6.62 28.09
C CYS A 10 -14.37 -7.23 26.81
N LEU A 11 -15.09 -8.17 26.18
CA LEU A 11 -14.69 -8.77 24.89
C LEU A 11 -14.62 -7.71 23.77
N ASN A 12 -15.58 -6.79 23.70
CA ASN A 12 -15.57 -5.70 22.72
C ASN A 12 -14.44 -4.70 22.97
N ARG A 13 -14.15 -4.35 24.23
CA ARG A 13 -13.00 -3.49 24.60
C ARG A 13 -11.67 -4.16 24.27
N MET A 14 -11.51 -5.45 24.58
CA MET A 14 -10.30 -6.20 24.24
C MET A 14 -10.13 -6.30 22.72
N ALA A 15 -11.18 -6.67 21.97
CA ALA A 15 -11.14 -6.76 20.51
C ALA A 15 -10.79 -5.41 19.86
N SER A 16 -11.31 -4.30 20.41
CA SER A 16 -10.95 -2.94 20.02
C SER A 16 -9.48 -2.62 20.30
N GLY A 17 -8.96 -3.00 21.47
CA GLY A 17 -7.53 -2.85 21.81
C GLY A 17 -6.59 -3.60 20.88
N TRP A 18 -6.89 -4.87 20.57
CA TRP A 18 -6.13 -5.68 19.61
C TRP A 18 -6.14 -5.10 18.21
N PHE A 19 -7.25 -4.48 17.79
CA PHE A 19 -7.36 -3.79 16.52
C PHE A 19 -6.43 -2.58 16.44
N TYR A 20 -6.47 -1.68 17.43
CA TYR A 20 -5.60 -0.50 17.44
C TYR A 20 -4.12 -0.86 17.56
N LEU A 21 -3.78 -1.88 18.35
CA LEU A 21 -2.42 -2.41 18.41
C LEU A 21 -1.96 -2.91 17.03
N SER A 22 -2.84 -3.62 16.31
CA SER A 22 -2.54 -4.09 14.95
C SER A 22 -2.33 -2.93 13.97
N CYS A 23 -3.14 -1.88 14.06
CA CYS A 23 -2.94 -0.65 13.27
C CYS A 23 -1.60 0.04 13.60
N LEU A 24 -1.24 0.13 14.89
CA LEU A 24 0.04 0.71 15.32
C LEU A 24 1.23 -0.10 14.81
N VAL A 25 1.15 -1.43 14.87
CA VAL A 25 2.18 -2.33 14.33
C VAL A 25 2.33 -2.14 12.82
N LEU A 26 1.22 -2.14 12.07
CA LEU A 26 1.26 -1.89 10.62
C LEU A 26 1.82 -0.51 10.27
N GLY A 27 1.38 0.52 10.98
CA GLY A 27 1.89 1.89 10.78
C GLY A 27 3.39 1.99 11.06
N SER A 28 3.86 1.30 12.11
CA SER A 28 5.29 1.24 12.45
C SER A 28 6.10 0.50 11.38
N LEU A 29 5.63 -0.67 10.92
CA LEU A 29 6.28 -1.44 9.85
C LEU A 29 6.33 -0.66 8.53
N GLY A 30 5.23 0.01 8.16
CA GLY A 30 5.19 0.86 6.97
C GLY A 30 6.16 2.05 7.07
N SER A 31 6.22 2.68 8.23
CA SER A 31 7.18 3.76 8.49
C SER A 31 8.63 3.27 8.39
N MET A 32 8.93 2.08 8.94
CA MET A 32 10.24 1.46 8.82
C MET A 32 10.61 1.15 7.36
N CYS A 33 9.66 0.71 6.51
CA CYS A 33 9.93 0.49 5.07
C CYS A 33 10.45 1.76 4.40
N ILE A 34 9.82 2.91 4.66
CA ILE A 34 10.23 4.20 4.08
C ILE A 34 11.57 4.64 4.66
N LEU A 35 11.69 4.64 5.99
CA LEU A 35 12.89 5.13 6.68
C LEU A 35 14.12 4.29 6.35
N PHE A 36 14.00 2.96 6.27
CA PHE A 36 15.11 2.10 5.91
C PHE A 36 15.51 2.31 4.45
N THR A 37 14.54 2.44 3.54
CA THR A 37 14.84 2.73 2.13
C THR A 37 15.54 4.09 1.98
N ALA A 38 15.08 5.11 2.70
CA ALA A 38 15.69 6.44 2.71
C ALA A 38 17.08 6.42 3.34
N TYR A 39 17.26 5.73 4.46
CA TYR A 39 18.55 5.55 5.12
C TYR A 39 19.53 4.80 4.23
N TRP A 40 19.08 3.75 3.52
CA TRP A 40 19.91 3.02 2.56
C TRP A 40 20.45 3.96 1.47
N MET A 41 19.57 4.75 0.86
CA MET A 41 19.93 5.72 -0.17
C MET A 41 20.85 6.83 0.36
N GLN A 42 20.60 7.30 1.59
CA GLN A 42 21.41 8.34 2.21
C GLN A 42 22.82 7.85 2.55
N PHE A 43 22.92 6.73 3.26
CA PHE A 43 24.19 6.28 3.84
C PHE A 43 25.10 5.61 2.82
N TRP A 44 24.56 4.74 1.96
CA TRP A 44 25.39 3.99 0.99
C TRP A 44 25.33 4.54 -0.43
N CYS A 45 24.27 5.26 -0.82
CA CYS A 45 24.13 5.77 -2.19
C CYS A 45 24.40 7.28 -2.30
N GLY A 46 24.93 7.90 -1.24
CA GLY A 46 25.44 9.27 -1.26
C GLY A 46 24.38 10.36 -1.19
N GLY A 47 23.13 10.04 -0.84
CA GLY A 47 22.08 11.03 -0.60
C GLY A 47 21.29 11.45 -1.84
N PHE A 48 20.64 12.61 -1.77
CA PHE A 48 19.57 13.03 -2.68
C PHE A 48 19.85 14.37 -3.35
N ALA A 49 19.50 14.48 -4.63
CA ALA A 49 19.52 15.71 -5.41
C ALA A 49 18.45 15.65 -6.51
N TRP A 50 18.26 16.71 -7.29
CA TRP A 50 17.33 16.73 -8.44
C TRP A 50 17.99 17.28 -9.72
N ASP A 51 19.23 16.89 -9.96
CA ASP A 51 20.14 17.37 -11.01
C ASP A 51 20.28 16.43 -12.23
N GLY A 52 19.71 15.22 -12.19
CA GLY A 52 19.88 14.18 -13.20
C GLY A 52 20.99 13.16 -12.88
N SER A 53 21.73 13.34 -11.79
CA SER A 53 22.76 12.40 -11.33
C SER A 53 22.16 11.15 -10.66
N THR A 54 23.01 10.24 -10.20
CA THR A 54 22.63 9.11 -9.35
C THR A 54 21.87 9.52 -8.09
N HIS A 55 22.09 10.73 -7.56
CA HIS A 55 21.32 11.25 -6.42
C HIS A 55 19.87 11.59 -6.77
N THR A 56 19.60 11.87 -8.05
CA THR A 56 18.22 11.98 -8.56
C THR A 56 17.55 10.62 -8.58
N PHE A 57 18.25 9.57 -9.04
CA PHE A 57 17.73 8.21 -9.01
C PHE A 57 17.34 7.77 -7.60
N ASN A 58 18.07 8.17 -6.57
CA ASN A 58 17.82 7.75 -5.19
C ASN A 58 16.42 8.12 -4.66
N TRP A 59 15.74 9.12 -5.27
CA TRP A 59 14.32 9.40 -4.98
C TRP A 59 13.38 8.29 -5.44
N HIS A 60 13.70 7.58 -6.53
CA HIS A 60 12.87 6.54 -7.11
C HIS A 60 12.49 5.43 -6.11
N PRO A 61 13.44 4.73 -5.45
CA PRO A 61 13.09 3.68 -4.50
C PRO A 61 12.32 4.21 -3.28
N VAL A 62 12.70 5.38 -2.75
CA VAL A 62 12.02 5.96 -1.57
C VAL A 62 10.58 6.31 -1.87
N LEU A 63 10.34 7.04 -2.96
CA LEU A 63 9.01 7.50 -3.36
C LEU A 63 8.12 6.33 -3.81
N THR A 64 8.69 5.32 -4.47
CA THR A 64 7.94 4.14 -4.90
C THR A 64 7.55 3.25 -3.71
N VAL A 65 8.44 3.04 -2.73
CA VAL A 65 8.09 2.34 -1.47
C VAL A 65 7.04 3.11 -0.69
N ALA A 66 7.21 4.43 -0.53
CA ALA A 66 6.22 5.26 0.15
C ALA A 66 4.86 5.20 -0.56
N GLY A 67 4.83 5.44 -1.87
CA GLY A 67 3.61 5.49 -2.67
C GLY A 67 2.94 4.14 -2.84
N MET A 68 3.57 3.23 -3.59
CA MET A 68 2.96 1.98 -4.07
C MET A 68 2.87 0.87 -3.01
N VAL A 69 3.60 0.99 -1.91
CA VAL A 69 3.55 -0.01 -0.82
C VAL A 69 2.81 0.57 0.38
N VAL A 70 3.34 1.64 0.98
CA VAL A 70 2.85 2.11 2.29
C VAL A 70 1.54 2.90 2.18
N PHE A 71 1.50 3.97 1.39
CA PHE A 71 0.28 4.78 1.23
C PHE A 71 -0.81 4.02 0.46
N TYR A 72 -0.43 3.26 -0.57
CA TYR A 72 -1.36 2.37 -1.27
C TYR A 72 -1.97 1.33 -0.31
N GLY A 73 -1.15 0.71 0.53
CA GLY A 73 -1.60 -0.25 1.54
C GLY A 73 -2.53 0.40 2.56
N ALA A 74 -2.17 1.57 3.09
CA ALA A 74 -3.01 2.33 4.00
C ALA A 74 -4.38 2.68 3.38
N GLY A 75 -4.39 3.19 2.13
CA GLY A 75 -5.61 3.47 1.38
C GLY A 75 -6.50 2.25 1.20
N SER A 76 -5.89 1.08 0.95
CA SER A 76 -6.60 -0.20 0.76
C SER A 76 -7.29 -0.69 2.03
N LEU A 77 -6.78 -0.32 3.21
CA LEU A 77 -7.29 -0.77 4.51
C LEU A 77 -8.25 0.21 5.20
N VAL A 78 -8.53 1.39 4.61
CA VAL A 78 -9.39 2.42 5.21
C VAL A 78 -10.75 1.86 5.68
N TYR A 79 -11.37 0.98 4.90
CA TYR A 79 -12.67 0.37 5.23
C TYR A 79 -12.60 -0.80 6.22
N ARG A 80 -11.41 -1.17 6.68
CA ARG A 80 -11.18 -2.18 7.74
C ARG A 80 -11.22 -1.55 9.13
N LEU A 81 -11.11 -0.23 9.23
CA LEU A 81 -11.25 0.54 10.46
C LEU A 81 -12.69 0.41 11.00
N PRO A 82 -12.91 0.00 12.27
CA PRO A 82 -14.24 -0.10 12.87
C PRO A 82 -15.05 1.20 12.80
N GLN A 83 -14.37 2.36 12.87
CA GLN A 83 -14.98 3.67 12.72
C GLN A 83 -15.63 3.88 11.34
N SER A 84 -15.18 3.12 10.33
CA SER A 84 -15.77 3.13 9.00
C SER A 84 -17.06 2.32 8.90
N TRP A 85 -17.38 1.49 9.90
CA TRP A 85 -18.52 0.59 9.85
C TRP A 85 -19.82 1.32 10.18
N LEU A 86 -19.76 2.29 11.10
CA LEU A 86 -20.87 3.12 11.53
C LEU A 86 -20.86 4.48 10.80
N GLY A 87 -22.05 5.05 10.58
CA GLY A 87 -22.19 6.40 10.03
C GLY A 87 -21.99 6.53 8.50
N PRO A 88 -21.84 7.78 8.01
CA PRO A 88 -21.84 8.07 6.57
C PRO A 88 -20.63 7.46 5.86
N LYS A 89 -20.84 6.92 4.66
CA LYS A 89 -19.76 6.29 3.86
C LYS A 89 -18.86 7.30 3.14
N LEU A 90 -19.33 8.53 2.94
CA LEU A 90 -18.66 9.51 2.09
C LEU A 90 -17.27 9.95 2.62
N PRO A 91 -17.07 10.26 3.92
CA PRO A 91 -15.75 10.63 4.43
C PRO A 91 -14.69 9.54 4.18
N TRP A 92 -15.06 8.28 4.38
CA TRP A 92 -14.18 7.14 4.14
C TRP A 92 -13.88 6.90 2.65
N LYS A 93 -14.83 7.19 1.76
CA LYS A 93 -14.60 7.22 0.31
C LYS A 93 -13.61 8.31 -0.09
N LEU A 94 -13.76 9.51 0.48
CA LEU A 94 -12.84 10.62 0.23
C LEU A 94 -11.44 10.32 0.76
N LEU A 95 -11.33 9.77 1.96
CA LEU A 95 -10.04 9.37 2.54
C LEU A 95 -9.35 8.29 1.70
N HIS A 96 -10.08 7.25 1.29
CA HIS A 96 -9.57 6.22 0.39
C HIS A 96 -9.07 6.82 -0.94
N ALA A 97 -9.89 7.65 -1.59
CA ALA A 97 -9.51 8.29 -2.86
C ALA A 97 -8.31 9.23 -2.71
N ALA A 98 -8.25 10.00 -1.62
CA ALA A 98 -7.15 10.93 -1.33
C ALA A 98 -5.84 10.21 -1.02
N LEU A 99 -5.86 9.15 -0.22
CA LEU A 99 -4.66 8.34 0.08
C LEU A 99 -4.11 7.67 -1.18
N HIS A 100 -4.98 7.14 -2.05
CA HIS A 100 -4.54 6.58 -3.31
C HIS A 100 -4.05 7.67 -4.30
N LEU A 101 -4.64 8.86 -4.31
CA LEU A 101 -4.13 9.96 -5.12
C LEU A 101 -2.73 10.40 -4.66
N MET A 102 -2.53 10.53 -3.35
CA MET A 102 -1.21 10.80 -2.76
C MET A 102 -0.19 9.72 -3.15
N ALA A 103 -0.56 8.44 -3.01
CA ALA A 103 0.28 7.31 -3.41
C ALA A 103 0.66 7.38 -4.90
N PHE A 104 -0.31 7.70 -5.77
CA PHE A 104 -0.07 7.84 -7.20
C PHE A 104 0.87 9.02 -7.50
N SER A 105 0.65 10.19 -6.90
CA SER A 105 1.50 11.36 -7.07
C SER A 105 2.95 11.09 -6.65
N LEU A 106 3.18 10.47 -5.48
CA LEU A 106 4.53 10.09 -5.03
C LEU A 106 5.20 9.16 -6.04
N THR A 107 4.46 8.17 -6.53
CA THR A 107 4.97 7.20 -7.51
C THR A 107 5.32 7.86 -8.83
N VAL A 108 4.49 8.78 -9.33
CA VAL A 108 4.78 9.55 -10.55
C VAL A 108 6.06 10.37 -10.38
N VAL A 109 6.24 11.05 -9.25
CA VAL A 109 7.50 11.79 -8.98
C VAL A 109 8.70 10.83 -8.94
N GLY A 110 8.55 9.65 -8.32
CA GLY A 110 9.57 8.60 -8.32
C GLY A 110 9.90 8.08 -9.73
N LEU A 111 8.92 7.95 -10.62
CA LEU A 111 9.13 7.59 -12.02
C LEU A 111 9.85 8.71 -12.78
N VAL A 112 9.41 9.97 -12.61
CA VAL A 112 10.09 11.12 -13.22
C VAL A 112 11.57 11.16 -12.83
N ALA A 113 11.90 10.83 -11.58
CA ALA A 113 13.28 10.75 -11.11
C ALA A 113 14.13 9.73 -11.89
N VAL A 114 13.64 8.50 -12.06
CA VAL A 114 14.38 7.46 -12.81
C VAL A 114 14.46 7.75 -14.31
N PHE A 115 13.38 8.25 -14.92
CA PHE A 115 13.41 8.65 -16.34
C PHE A 115 14.37 9.82 -16.57
N LYS A 116 14.39 10.82 -15.67
CA LYS A 116 15.34 11.93 -15.73
C LYS A 116 16.77 11.43 -15.61
N PHE A 117 17.06 10.56 -14.64
CA PHE A 117 18.37 9.95 -14.47
C PHE A 117 18.81 9.17 -15.71
N HIS A 118 17.97 8.29 -16.25
CA HIS A 118 18.30 7.52 -17.44
C HIS A 118 18.55 8.40 -18.66
N ASN A 119 17.67 9.38 -18.92
CA ASN A 119 17.81 10.26 -20.07
C ASN A 119 19.06 11.14 -19.98
N HIS A 120 19.38 11.64 -18.78
CA HIS A 120 20.59 12.44 -18.56
C HIS A 120 21.87 11.62 -18.74
N ASN A 121 21.86 10.33 -18.39
CA ASN A 121 23.01 9.43 -18.47
C ASN A 121 23.00 8.52 -19.71
N HIS A 122 22.10 8.77 -20.68
CA HIS A 122 21.93 7.98 -21.90
C HIS A 122 21.72 6.46 -21.66
N ILE A 123 21.03 6.11 -20.59
CA ILE A 123 20.64 4.73 -20.25
C ILE A 123 19.30 4.43 -20.94
N ALA A 124 19.17 3.25 -21.54
CA ALA A 124 17.91 2.81 -22.14
C ALA A 124 16.80 2.70 -21.09
N ASN A 125 15.60 3.13 -21.43
CA ASN A 125 14.43 3.01 -20.55
C ASN A 125 13.67 1.70 -20.82
N LEU A 126 12.94 1.24 -19.79
CA LEU A 126 11.94 0.18 -19.89
C LEU A 126 12.42 -1.15 -20.49
N TYR A 127 13.70 -1.53 -20.30
CA TYR A 127 14.23 -2.82 -20.81
C TYR A 127 14.24 -3.93 -19.75
N SER A 128 14.14 -3.62 -18.46
CA SER A 128 14.21 -4.62 -17.38
C SER A 128 12.82 -5.13 -16.98
N LEU A 129 12.75 -6.37 -16.49
CA LEU A 129 11.48 -6.92 -15.99
C LEU A 129 10.91 -6.10 -14.82
N HIS A 130 11.79 -5.55 -13.96
CA HIS A 130 11.40 -4.60 -12.90
C HIS A 130 10.61 -3.42 -13.46
N SER A 131 11.10 -2.83 -14.56
CA SER A 131 10.48 -1.68 -15.21
C SER A 131 9.14 -2.03 -15.89
N TRP A 132 9.00 -3.24 -16.45
CA TRP A 132 7.74 -3.73 -17.03
C TRP A 132 6.67 -3.98 -15.96
N LEU A 133 7.05 -4.62 -14.85
CA LEU A 133 6.17 -4.78 -13.69
C LEU A 133 5.73 -3.41 -13.13
N GLY A 134 6.68 -2.49 -12.97
CA GLY A 134 6.44 -1.16 -12.44
C GLY A 134 5.48 -0.34 -13.30
N ILE A 135 5.74 -0.22 -14.62
CA ILE A 135 4.89 0.58 -15.50
C ILE A 135 3.49 -0.05 -15.65
N THR A 136 3.39 -1.38 -15.66
CA THR A 136 2.10 -2.09 -15.67
C THR A 136 1.31 -1.79 -14.39
N ALA A 137 1.95 -1.85 -13.21
CA ALA A 137 1.30 -1.52 -11.94
C ALA A 137 0.80 -0.08 -11.92
N VAL A 138 1.60 0.88 -12.40
CA VAL A 138 1.22 2.31 -12.43
C VAL A 138 0.10 2.58 -13.43
N PHE A 139 0.13 1.94 -14.61
CA PHE A 139 -0.97 2.04 -15.58
C PHE A 139 -2.28 1.49 -15.00
N LEU A 140 -2.25 0.27 -14.44
CA LEU A 140 -3.41 -0.33 -13.78
C LEU A 140 -3.91 0.54 -12.63
N PHE A 141 -3.00 1.15 -11.86
CA PHE A 141 -3.36 2.06 -10.78
C PHE A 141 -4.07 3.32 -11.29
N ALA A 142 -3.58 3.94 -12.37
CA ALA A 142 -4.25 5.09 -12.98
C ALA A 142 -5.68 4.74 -13.42
N CYS A 143 -5.86 3.62 -14.13
CA CYS A 143 -7.17 3.12 -14.53
C CYS A 143 -8.07 2.86 -13.32
N GLN A 144 -7.53 2.18 -12.30
CA GLN A 144 -8.24 1.82 -11.09
C GLN A 144 -8.71 3.04 -10.30
N TRP A 145 -7.86 4.06 -10.17
CA TRP A 145 -8.20 5.30 -9.46
C TRP A 145 -9.28 6.07 -10.21
N PHE A 146 -9.13 6.22 -11.52
CA PHE A 146 -10.12 6.92 -12.36
C PHE A 146 -11.48 6.22 -12.34
N LEU A 147 -11.52 4.90 -12.58
CA LEU A 147 -12.75 4.12 -12.53
C LEU A 147 -13.36 4.12 -11.12
N GLY A 148 -12.52 4.03 -10.08
CA GLY A 148 -12.95 4.09 -8.69
C GLY A 148 -13.63 5.41 -8.35
N PHE A 149 -13.03 6.53 -8.78
CA PHE A 149 -13.59 7.87 -8.63
C PHE A 149 -14.92 7.99 -9.39
N ALA A 150 -14.93 7.63 -10.68
CA ALA A 150 -16.11 7.78 -11.53
C ALA A 150 -17.30 6.95 -11.04
N ILE A 151 -17.09 5.69 -10.64
CA ILE A 151 -18.17 4.75 -10.30
C ILE A 151 -18.56 4.80 -8.81
N PHE A 152 -17.60 4.86 -7.90
CA PHE A 152 -17.87 4.70 -6.47
C PHE A 152 -17.95 6.03 -5.71
N LEU A 153 -17.34 7.10 -6.20
CA LEU A 153 -17.38 8.41 -5.52
C LEU A 153 -18.49 9.32 -6.06
N LEU A 154 -18.61 9.46 -7.38
CA LEU A 154 -19.64 10.31 -7.98
C LEU A 154 -21.05 9.70 -7.86
N PRO A 155 -22.11 10.54 -7.78
CA PRO A 155 -23.46 10.06 -7.50
C PRO A 155 -24.18 9.41 -8.70
N TRP A 156 -23.68 9.56 -9.93
CA TRP A 156 -24.40 9.17 -11.15
C TRP A 156 -24.54 7.64 -11.37
N ALA A 157 -23.60 6.83 -10.88
CA ALA A 157 -23.58 5.40 -11.16
C ALA A 157 -24.67 4.66 -10.36
N SER A 158 -25.42 3.80 -11.05
CA SER A 158 -26.49 2.99 -10.45
C SER A 158 -25.95 1.98 -9.43
N LEU A 159 -26.82 1.53 -8.50
CA LEU A 159 -26.45 0.53 -7.50
C LEU A 159 -26.06 -0.81 -8.13
N TRP A 160 -26.72 -1.21 -9.22
CA TRP A 160 -26.40 -2.42 -9.97
C TRP A 160 -24.98 -2.36 -10.53
N LEU A 161 -24.60 -1.26 -11.19
CA LEU A 161 -23.27 -1.09 -11.76
C LEU A 161 -22.18 -1.12 -10.69
N ARG A 162 -22.41 -0.44 -9.55
CA ARG A 162 -21.50 -0.47 -8.40
C ARG A 162 -21.36 -1.88 -7.83
N SER A 163 -22.45 -2.64 -7.73
CA SER A 163 -22.43 -4.01 -7.23
C SER A 163 -21.63 -4.94 -8.17
N LEU A 164 -21.82 -4.79 -9.48
CA LEU A 164 -21.12 -5.58 -10.51
C LEU A 164 -19.61 -5.30 -10.53
N LEU A 165 -19.21 -4.02 -10.43
CA LEU A 165 -17.80 -3.62 -10.54
C LEU A 165 -17.00 -3.72 -9.24
N LYS A 166 -17.66 -3.79 -8.07
CA LYS A 166 -16.98 -3.85 -6.77
C LYS A 166 -16.02 -5.04 -6.65
N PRO A 167 -16.38 -6.29 -7.02
CA PRO A 167 -15.44 -7.42 -6.97
C PRO A 167 -14.22 -7.22 -7.87
N ILE A 168 -14.43 -6.68 -9.08
CA ILE A 168 -13.36 -6.38 -10.05
C ILE A 168 -12.42 -5.32 -9.47
N HIS A 169 -12.98 -4.26 -8.88
CA HIS A 169 -12.21 -3.21 -8.21
C HIS A 169 -11.37 -3.80 -7.06
N VAL A 170 -11.93 -4.66 -6.21
CA VAL A 170 -11.14 -5.28 -5.12
C VAL A 170 -10.04 -6.18 -5.67
N PHE A 171 -10.33 -6.99 -6.70
CA PHE A 171 -9.34 -7.88 -7.34
C PHE A 171 -8.16 -7.09 -7.91
N PHE A 172 -8.41 -6.11 -8.78
CA PHE A 172 -7.33 -5.30 -9.35
C PHE A 172 -6.60 -4.48 -8.27
N GLY A 173 -7.32 -4.02 -7.25
CA GLY A 173 -6.72 -3.33 -6.11
C GLY A 173 -5.64 -4.16 -5.41
N ALA A 174 -5.93 -5.45 -5.15
CA ALA A 174 -4.97 -6.39 -4.58
C ALA A 174 -3.85 -6.77 -5.57
N SER A 175 -4.18 -7.00 -6.84
CA SER A 175 -3.21 -7.35 -7.88
C SER A 175 -2.17 -6.25 -8.10
N ILE A 176 -2.58 -4.97 -8.08
CA ILE A 176 -1.66 -3.82 -8.18
C ILE A 176 -0.69 -3.80 -7.00
N LEU A 177 -1.15 -4.06 -5.77
CA LEU A 177 -0.27 -4.14 -4.61
C LEU A 177 0.73 -5.29 -4.74
N SER A 178 0.28 -6.46 -5.19
CA SER A 178 1.17 -7.62 -5.44
C SER A 178 2.23 -7.32 -6.51
N LEU A 179 1.84 -6.70 -7.63
CA LEU A 179 2.77 -6.26 -8.68
C LEU A 179 3.76 -5.22 -8.15
N SER A 180 3.31 -4.33 -7.27
CA SER A 180 4.15 -3.30 -6.65
C SER A 180 5.21 -3.91 -5.74
N ILE A 181 4.83 -4.91 -4.92
CA ILE A 181 5.77 -5.66 -4.08
C ILE A 181 6.82 -6.37 -4.94
N ALA A 182 6.38 -7.08 -6.00
CA ALA A 182 7.28 -7.75 -6.93
C ALA A 182 8.23 -6.77 -7.65
N SER A 183 7.71 -5.61 -8.06
CA SER A 183 8.51 -4.54 -8.67
C SER A 183 9.53 -3.97 -7.68
N VAL A 184 9.16 -3.68 -6.43
CA VAL A 184 10.11 -3.16 -5.42
C VAL A 184 11.22 -4.17 -5.15
N ILE A 185 10.91 -5.46 -4.96
CA ILE A 185 11.93 -6.49 -4.70
C ILE A 185 12.90 -6.62 -5.87
N SER A 186 12.36 -6.69 -7.10
CA SER A 186 13.20 -6.77 -8.30
C SER A 186 14.05 -5.50 -8.49
N GLY A 187 13.54 -4.32 -8.15
CA GLY A 187 14.28 -3.06 -8.19
C GLY A 187 15.39 -2.96 -7.15
N ILE A 188 15.16 -3.45 -5.93
CA ILE A 188 16.20 -3.57 -4.89
C ILE A 188 17.34 -4.46 -5.39
N ASN A 189 17.01 -5.64 -5.94
CA ASN A 189 17.99 -6.56 -6.50
C ASN A 189 18.77 -5.92 -7.67
N GLU A 190 18.07 -5.32 -8.63
CA GLU A 190 18.69 -4.65 -9.78
C GLU A 190 19.67 -3.55 -9.32
N LYS A 191 19.26 -2.71 -8.35
CA LYS A 191 20.12 -1.67 -7.78
C LYS A 191 21.34 -2.24 -7.07
N LEU A 192 21.18 -3.31 -6.28
CA LEU A 192 22.29 -3.96 -5.58
C LEU A 192 23.27 -4.60 -6.58
N PHE A 193 22.76 -5.30 -7.59
CA PHE A 193 23.60 -5.89 -8.62
C PHE A 193 24.39 -4.83 -9.38
N PHE A 194 23.78 -3.70 -9.76
CA PHE A 194 24.50 -2.62 -10.44
C PHE A 194 25.52 -1.93 -9.54
N THR A 195 25.16 -1.65 -8.28
CA THR A 195 26.04 -0.92 -7.36
C THR A 195 27.23 -1.76 -6.91
N LEU A 196 27.05 -3.08 -6.77
CA LEU A 196 28.05 -3.98 -6.20
C LEU A 196 28.71 -4.92 -7.23
N LYS A 197 28.46 -4.75 -8.53
CA LYS A 197 29.06 -5.60 -9.58
C LYS A 197 30.59 -5.54 -9.60
N ASN A 198 31.14 -4.34 -9.52
CA ASN A 198 32.57 -4.06 -9.62
C ASN A 198 33.14 -3.44 -8.32
N ALA A 199 32.43 -3.60 -7.20
CA ALA A 199 32.88 -3.09 -5.92
C ALA A 199 33.98 -3.98 -5.34
N THR A 200 34.83 -3.41 -4.46
CA THR A 200 35.84 -4.15 -3.68
C THR A 200 35.25 -5.32 -2.90
N LYS A 201 33.97 -5.23 -2.53
CA LYS A 201 33.19 -6.34 -1.96
C LYS A 201 31.98 -6.61 -2.87
N PRO A 202 31.99 -7.67 -3.68
CA PRO A 202 30.88 -7.99 -4.57
C PRO A 202 29.63 -8.39 -3.79
N TYR A 203 28.45 -8.29 -4.41
CA TYR A 203 27.16 -8.62 -3.75
C TYR A 203 27.15 -10.02 -3.10
N SER A 204 27.75 -11.02 -3.75
CA SER A 204 27.85 -12.40 -3.25
C SER A 204 28.62 -12.54 -1.94
N SER A 205 29.49 -11.58 -1.61
CA SER A 205 30.19 -11.54 -0.31
C SER A 205 29.34 -10.93 0.82
N LEU A 206 28.08 -10.54 0.53
CA LEU A 206 27.12 -9.93 1.45
C LEU A 206 27.72 -8.78 2.29
N PRO A 207 28.24 -7.71 1.65
CA PRO A 207 28.65 -6.51 2.38
C PRO A 207 27.48 -5.91 3.17
N SER A 208 27.77 -5.05 4.16
CA SER A 208 26.75 -4.47 5.04
C SER A 208 25.60 -3.78 4.28
N GLN A 209 25.89 -3.11 3.17
CA GLN A 209 24.89 -2.54 2.27
C GLN A 209 23.91 -3.60 1.74
N ALA A 210 24.43 -4.74 1.28
CA ALA A 210 23.64 -5.83 0.73
C ALA A 210 22.75 -6.46 1.81
N VAL A 211 23.31 -6.73 2.99
CA VAL A 211 22.53 -7.25 4.13
C VAL A 211 21.40 -6.29 4.49
N PHE A 212 21.69 -5.00 4.62
CA PHE A 212 20.70 -3.99 4.99
C PHE A 212 19.59 -3.84 3.95
N ALA A 213 19.94 -3.77 2.66
CA ALA A 213 18.98 -3.65 1.58
C ALA A 213 18.12 -4.91 1.43
N ASN A 214 18.69 -6.11 1.62
CA ASN A 214 17.94 -7.37 1.63
C ASN A 214 16.97 -7.44 2.80
N CYS A 215 17.39 -7.04 4.00
CA CYS A 215 16.49 -6.91 5.16
C CYS A 215 15.35 -5.91 4.89
N THR A 216 15.65 -4.80 4.21
CA THR A 216 14.64 -3.81 3.79
C THR A 216 13.65 -4.43 2.80
N GLY A 217 14.12 -5.21 1.83
CA GLY A 217 13.26 -5.94 0.90
C GLY A 217 12.36 -6.96 1.60
N MET A 218 12.89 -7.72 2.56
CA MET A 218 12.08 -8.64 3.38
C MET A 218 11.04 -7.91 4.23
N LEU A 219 11.39 -6.76 4.79
CA LEU A 219 10.45 -5.92 5.53
C LEU A 219 9.29 -5.46 4.63
N VAL A 220 9.57 -5.02 3.40
CA VAL A 220 8.54 -4.67 2.40
C VAL A 220 7.64 -5.86 2.09
N VAL A 221 8.20 -7.05 1.90
CA VAL A 221 7.43 -8.30 1.67
C VAL A 221 6.50 -8.57 2.84
N THR A 222 7.03 -8.58 4.07
CA THR A 222 6.26 -8.85 5.28
C THR A 222 5.13 -7.84 5.45
N PHE A 223 5.41 -6.54 5.31
CA PHE A 223 4.39 -5.50 5.37
C PHE A 223 3.31 -5.69 4.29
N GLY A 224 3.72 -5.90 3.05
CA GLY A 224 2.80 -6.08 1.93
C GLY A 224 1.90 -7.31 2.08
N LEU A 225 2.44 -8.44 2.54
CA LEU A 225 1.68 -9.66 2.81
C LEU A 225 0.70 -9.48 3.97
N LEU A 226 1.07 -8.75 5.03
CA LEU A 226 0.15 -8.42 6.11
C LEU A 226 -1.02 -7.55 5.62
N VAL A 227 -0.73 -6.54 4.78
CA VAL A 227 -1.78 -5.71 4.16
C VAL A 227 -2.71 -6.57 3.28
N LEU A 228 -2.16 -7.45 2.44
CA LEU A 228 -2.95 -8.37 1.61
C LEU A 228 -3.79 -9.33 2.45
N TYR A 229 -3.23 -9.88 3.52
CA TYR A 229 -3.96 -10.75 4.46
C TYR A 229 -5.16 -10.01 5.07
N ILE A 230 -4.95 -8.78 5.55
CA ILE A 230 -6.04 -7.98 6.13
C ILE A 230 -7.07 -7.61 5.07
N LEU A 231 -6.63 -7.28 3.86
CA LEU A 231 -7.49 -6.93 2.75
C LEU A 231 -8.36 -8.12 2.29
N LEU A 232 -7.80 -9.33 2.18
CA LEU A 232 -8.45 -10.44 1.50
C LEU A 232 -9.09 -11.45 2.46
N ALA A 233 -8.39 -11.77 3.56
CA ALA A 233 -8.68 -12.93 4.41
C ALA A 233 -9.14 -12.56 5.83
N SER A 234 -8.82 -11.37 6.35
CA SER A 234 -9.23 -11.03 7.72
C SER A 234 -10.75 -10.92 7.88
N SER A 235 -11.22 -11.20 9.10
CA SER A 235 -12.61 -11.04 9.50
C SER A 235 -13.04 -9.57 9.63
N TRP A 236 -12.11 -8.61 9.52
CA TRP A 236 -12.37 -7.17 9.65
C TRP A 236 -13.03 -6.56 8.41
N LYS A 237 -13.84 -7.34 7.68
CA LYS A 237 -14.64 -6.81 6.58
C LYS A 237 -15.76 -5.97 7.14
N ARG A 238 -15.92 -4.73 6.64
CA ARG A 238 -17.06 -3.89 6.98
C ARG A 238 -18.36 -4.67 6.75
N PRO A 239 -19.25 -4.77 7.75
CA PRO A 239 -20.54 -5.44 7.60
C PRO A 239 -21.37 -4.80 6.47
N GLU A 240 -22.02 -5.62 5.66
CA GLU A 240 -23.03 -5.11 4.73
C GLU A 240 -24.27 -4.65 5.52
N PRO A 241 -24.97 -3.59 5.09
CA PRO A 241 -26.06 -2.98 5.85
C PRO A 241 -27.15 -3.97 6.33
N GLY A 242 -27.40 -5.05 5.59
CA GLY A 242 -28.42 -6.06 5.93
C GLY A 242 -28.06 -7.01 7.08
N ILE A 243 -26.79 -7.08 7.50
CA ILE A 243 -26.36 -7.99 8.60
C ILE A 243 -26.55 -7.33 9.97
N LEU A 244 -26.55 -6.00 10.03
CA LEU A 244 -26.79 -5.25 11.26
C LEU A 244 -28.28 -5.19 11.61
N THR A 245 -29.17 -5.30 10.62
CA THR A 245 -30.64 -5.38 10.83
C THR A 245 -31.10 -6.72 11.41
N ASP A 246 -30.38 -7.83 11.16
CA ASP A 246 -30.69 -9.16 11.74
C ASP A 246 -30.27 -9.31 13.21
N ARG A 247 -29.44 -8.40 13.75
CA ARG A 247 -29.03 -8.39 15.17
C ARG A 247 -29.85 -7.46 16.05
N GLN A 248 -30.80 -6.72 15.49
CA GLN A 248 -31.85 -6.09 16.30
C GLN A 248 -32.98 -7.11 16.46
N PRO A 249 -33.25 -7.65 17.66
CA PRO A 249 -34.51 -8.34 17.86
C PRO A 249 -35.62 -7.34 17.53
N LEU A 250 -36.52 -7.75 16.65
CA LEU A 250 -37.78 -7.07 16.35
C LEU A 250 -38.57 -6.96 17.66
N LEU A 251 -38.27 -5.94 18.46
CA LEU A 251 -39.18 -5.42 19.47
C LEU A 251 -40.11 -4.45 18.75
N HIS A 252 -41.03 -5.04 17.99
CA HIS A 252 -42.30 -4.39 17.71
C HIS A 252 -43.37 -5.49 17.67
N ASP A 253 -43.70 -6.01 18.86
CA ASP A 253 -45.00 -6.61 19.12
C ASP A 253 -45.89 -5.54 19.77
N GLY A 254 -47.09 -5.40 19.21
CA GLY A 254 -48.35 -5.05 19.90
C GLY A 254 -48.43 -3.72 20.64
N GLU A 255 -49.05 -2.73 20.00
CA GLU A 255 -50.44 -2.28 20.27
C GLU A 255 -50.90 -1.34 19.14
#